data_AF-A0A9D7QMP1-F1
#
_entry.id   AF-A0A9D7QMP1-F1
#
_cell.length_a   1.000
_cell.length_b   1.000
_cell.length_c   1.000
_cell.angle_alpha   90.00
_cell.angle_beta   90.00
_cell.angle_gamma   90.00
#
_symmetry.space_group_name_H-M   'P 1'
#
loop_
_entity.id
_entity.type
_entity.pdbx_description
1 polymer ?
#
loop_
_entity_poly.entity_id
_entity_poly.type
_entity_poly.pdbx_seq_one_letter_code
_entity_poly.pdbx_strand_id
1 'polypeptide(L)'
;MVAAGYYAPLAEGKEGKDTGQYGLALRLPIAPIDSEMGLYGMKINSRTPYISALSGTWNGFPAGLPLPLGALRRATQLNPMVVNQAGGQAFAAASPVARALGAGGITTATAIWEYPDNINIYGVTLSTNIAGWSVGAEYGYTNNQPVQINGVDMLNGLIGGVGPVGQKARAAFTGGLNSKVQGYDLFNKNQLAVNTVKILPSMLGASQGLFTAEIAGQLSTNTNDQAVSQQIRYGRAFIYGFAESSGLSSGLGLPGSLCGSTTSGYNPNSMGCKNDGFVTKTAWGYRLKGSLDYPGAFDTSFTLTPSLFWAHDVNGYSVDSQFIKDRMVLGVGLRADYQKKFAIDIGYTMFGNKANYDPFADRDYFSVALSSTF
;
A
#
# COMPACT_ATOMS: atom_id res chain seq x y z
N MET A 1 -27.08 -7.84 -0.15
CA MET A 1 -27.28 -8.37 1.22
C MET A 1 -25.95 -8.29 1.94
N VAL A 2 -25.78 -7.36 2.88
CA VAL A 2 -24.67 -7.45 3.84
C VAL A 2 -25.22 -8.31 4.98
N ALA A 3 -24.77 -9.57 5.03
CA ALA A 3 -25.02 -10.48 6.14
C ALA A 3 -24.42 -9.90 7.44
N ALA A 4 -24.85 -10.37 8.61
CA ALA A 4 -24.46 -9.81 9.90
C ALA A 4 -22.96 -9.49 10.07
N GLY A 5 -22.58 -8.32 10.59
CA GLY A 5 -21.19 -7.90 10.82
C GLY A 5 -21.04 -6.62 11.66
N TYR A 6 -19.87 -6.41 12.26
CA TYR A 6 -19.55 -5.19 13.01
C TYR A 6 -19.14 -4.06 12.05
N TYR A 7 -19.58 -2.83 12.31
CA TYR A 7 -19.13 -1.65 11.54
C TYR A 7 -18.64 -0.53 12.46
N ALA A 8 -17.65 0.20 11.97
CA ALA A 8 -17.23 1.48 12.53
C ALA A 8 -17.80 2.60 11.63
N PRO A 9 -18.66 3.50 12.15
CA PRO A 9 -19.06 4.70 11.40
C PRO A 9 -17.85 5.57 11.06
N LEU A 10 -17.93 6.31 9.96
CA LEU A 10 -16.93 7.31 9.60
C LEU A 10 -17.29 8.64 10.26
N ALA A 11 -16.33 9.29 10.91
CA ALA A 11 -16.45 10.66 11.41
C ALA A 11 -15.66 11.63 10.52
N GLU A 12 -15.91 12.93 10.70
CA GLU A 12 -15.12 13.97 10.05
C GLU A 12 -13.65 13.83 10.47
N GLY A 13 -12.79 13.79 9.46
CA GLY A 13 -11.37 13.51 9.62
C GLY A 13 -10.50 14.76 9.59
N LYS A 14 -9.22 14.57 9.29
CA LYS A 14 -8.28 15.67 9.09
C LYS A 14 -8.07 15.89 7.60
N GLU A 15 -8.68 16.94 7.07
CA GLU A 15 -8.45 17.39 5.70
C GLU A 15 -7.00 17.82 5.47
N GLY A 16 -6.54 17.63 4.23
CA GLY A 16 -5.20 18.04 3.80
C GLY A 16 -5.15 19.54 3.60
N LYS A 17 -3.98 20.16 3.81
CA LYS A 17 -3.83 21.58 3.52
C LYS A 17 -3.77 21.84 2.02
N ASP A 18 -4.57 22.79 1.54
CA ASP A 18 -4.54 23.27 0.16
C ASP A 18 -3.32 24.15 -0.17
N THR A 19 -2.64 24.66 0.87
CA THR A 19 -1.53 25.62 0.75
C THR A 19 -0.23 25.10 1.37
N GLY A 20 0.88 25.81 1.11
CA GLY A 20 2.18 25.49 1.72
C GLY A 20 2.97 24.38 1.02
N GLN A 21 2.61 24.07 -0.23
CA GLN A 21 3.31 23.14 -1.11
C GLN A 21 4.13 23.94 -2.12
N TYR A 22 5.39 23.55 -2.32
CA TYR A 22 6.31 24.24 -3.24
C TYR A 22 7.43 23.28 -3.62
N GLY A 23 8.11 23.58 -4.72
CA GLY A 23 9.26 22.82 -5.17
C GLY A 23 10.19 23.67 -6.00
N LEU A 24 11.47 23.31 -5.99
CA LEU A 24 12.50 23.97 -6.77
C LEU A 24 13.42 22.88 -7.32
N ALA A 25 13.81 23.04 -8.58
CA ALA A 25 14.74 22.15 -9.24
C ALA A 25 15.80 22.98 -9.97
N LEU A 26 17.04 22.54 -9.88
CA LEU A 26 18.19 23.09 -10.56
C LEU A 26 18.80 22.00 -11.43
N ARG A 27 19.18 22.35 -12.66
CA ARG A 27 19.89 21.46 -13.58
C ARG A 27 21.21 22.11 -13.94
N LEU A 28 22.29 21.35 -13.81
CA LEU A 28 23.66 21.79 -13.93
C LEU A 28 24.37 20.92 -14.96
N PRO A 29 24.59 21.43 -16.19
CA PRO A 29 25.42 20.73 -17.15
C PRO A 29 26.88 20.71 -16.67
N ILE A 30 27.52 19.55 -16.74
CA ILE A 30 28.91 19.29 -16.41
C ILE A 30 29.64 18.97 -17.71
N ALA A 31 29.99 20.03 -18.45
CA ALA A 31 30.58 19.93 -19.79
C ALA A 31 31.82 19.01 -19.88
N PRO A 32 32.75 18.97 -18.91
CA PRO A 32 33.94 18.11 -19.00
C PRO A 32 33.66 16.60 -19.10
N ILE A 33 32.48 16.14 -18.67
CA ILE A 33 32.09 14.72 -18.66
C ILE A 33 30.79 14.48 -19.43
N ASP A 34 30.36 15.42 -20.28
CA ASP A 34 29.11 15.34 -21.05
C ASP A 34 27.93 14.83 -20.20
N SER A 35 27.79 15.39 -19.00
CA SER A 35 26.82 14.93 -18.01
C SER A 35 25.94 16.08 -17.53
N GLU A 36 24.77 15.76 -17.01
CA GLU A 36 23.89 16.72 -16.33
C GLU A 36 23.64 16.23 -14.91
N MET A 37 23.87 17.11 -13.93
CA MET A 37 23.46 16.89 -12.55
C MET A 37 22.22 17.71 -12.23
N GLY A 38 21.24 17.12 -11.58
CA GLY A 38 20.07 17.81 -11.07
C GLY A 38 20.06 17.82 -9.55
N LEU A 39 19.55 18.89 -8.97
CA LEU A 39 19.18 18.98 -7.56
C LEU A 39 17.72 19.39 -7.50
N TYR A 40 16.92 18.70 -6.69
CA TYR A 40 15.55 19.12 -6.46
C TYR A 40 15.17 19.01 -4.99
N GLY A 41 14.24 19.87 -4.59
CA GLY A 41 13.65 19.88 -3.26
C GLY A 41 12.20 20.30 -3.37
N MET A 42 11.30 19.55 -2.75
CA MET A 42 9.88 19.89 -2.70
C MET A 42 9.26 19.54 -1.36
N LYS A 43 8.24 20.30 -1.00
CA LYS A 43 7.35 20.05 0.12
C LYS A 43 5.95 19.82 -0.42
N ILE A 44 5.37 18.68 -0.10
CA ILE A 44 4.04 18.29 -0.53
C ILE A 44 3.17 17.89 0.67
N ASN A 45 1.86 17.90 0.46
CA ASN A 45 0.89 17.30 1.37
C ASN A 45 0.36 16.01 0.73
N SER A 46 0.00 15.03 1.57
CA SER A 46 -0.55 13.78 1.07
C SER A 46 -1.89 14.02 0.38
N ARG A 47 -2.04 13.50 -0.83
CA ARG A 47 -3.35 13.39 -1.51
C ARG A 47 -4.00 12.02 -1.31
N THR A 48 -3.24 11.07 -0.79
CA THR A 48 -3.75 9.75 -0.43
C THR A 48 -4.20 9.78 1.03
N PRO A 49 -5.44 9.33 1.33
CA PRO A 49 -5.91 9.29 2.71
C PRO A 49 -5.27 8.14 3.48
N TYR A 50 -5.08 8.36 4.78
CA TYR A 50 -4.70 7.36 5.77
C TYR A 50 -5.84 7.17 6.75
N ILE A 51 -6.10 5.93 7.17
CA ILE A 51 -7.18 5.61 8.10
C ILE A 51 -6.65 5.55 9.53
N SER A 52 -7.24 6.39 10.38
CA SER A 52 -7.10 6.34 11.84
C SER A 52 -8.48 6.11 12.46
N ALA A 53 -8.56 6.08 13.79
CA ALA A 53 -9.84 5.99 14.48
C ALA A 53 -9.89 6.82 15.75
N LEU A 54 -11.11 7.06 16.22
CA LEU A 54 -11.43 7.71 17.48
C LEU A 54 -12.12 6.70 18.39
N SER A 55 -11.73 6.67 19.66
CA SER A 55 -12.33 5.81 20.68
C SER A 55 -13.77 6.19 20.96
N GLY A 56 -14.61 5.17 21.16
CA GLY A 56 -15.92 5.34 21.76
C GLY A 56 -15.87 5.45 23.28
N THR A 57 -17.02 5.45 23.92
CA THR A 57 -17.13 5.36 25.39
C THR A 57 -18.30 4.50 25.82
N TRP A 58 -18.13 3.82 26.96
CA TRP A 58 -19.20 3.12 27.67
C TRP A 58 -19.86 3.99 28.75
N ASN A 59 -19.55 5.28 28.80
CA ASN A 59 -20.05 6.21 29.82
C ASN A 59 -21.58 6.33 29.75
N GLY A 60 -22.26 5.76 30.74
CA GLY A 60 -23.72 5.79 30.89
C GLY A 60 -24.36 4.40 31.06
N PHE A 61 -23.62 3.30 30.88
CA PHE A 61 -24.15 1.97 31.13
C PHE A 61 -24.35 1.77 32.65
N PRO A 62 -25.57 1.49 33.15
CA PRO A 62 -25.78 1.23 34.58
C PRO A 62 -25.06 -0.04 35.00
N ALA A 63 -24.38 -0.04 36.15
CA ALA A 63 -23.65 -1.21 36.66
C ALA A 63 -24.53 -2.41 37.06
N GLY A 64 -25.86 -2.31 36.94
CA GLY A 64 -26.83 -3.26 37.48
C GLY A 64 -27.92 -3.77 36.53
N LEU A 65 -27.80 -3.61 35.21
CA LEU A 65 -28.77 -4.23 34.28
C LEU A 65 -28.54 -5.76 34.20
N PRO A 66 -29.59 -6.61 34.35
CA PRO A 66 -29.48 -8.06 34.33
C PRO A 66 -29.47 -8.58 32.88
N LEU A 67 -28.54 -8.07 32.08
CA LEU A 67 -28.23 -8.59 30.75
C LEU A 67 -26.86 -9.28 30.83
N PRO A 68 -26.57 -10.33 30.02
CA PRO A 68 -25.25 -10.96 29.99
C PRO A 68 -24.12 -10.00 29.51
N LEU A 69 -24.45 -8.73 29.23
CA LEU A 69 -23.54 -7.62 28.97
C LEU A 69 -22.75 -7.15 30.22
N GLY A 70 -23.17 -7.50 31.44
CA GLY A 70 -22.38 -7.24 32.65
C GLY A 70 -21.01 -7.95 32.67
N ALA A 71 -20.87 -9.04 31.92
CA ALA A 71 -19.60 -9.72 31.66
C ALA A 71 -18.74 -8.97 30.62
N LEU A 72 -19.35 -8.29 29.64
CA LEU A 72 -18.65 -7.42 28.67
C LEU A 72 -18.07 -6.17 29.35
N ARG A 73 -18.75 -5.63 30.38
CA ARG A 73 -18.23 -4.48 31.14
C ARG A 73 -17.12 -4.84 32.14
N ARG A 74 -17.04 -6.06 32.66
CA ARG A 74 -15.93 -6.51 33.52
C ARG A 74 -14.66 -6.89 32.73
N ALA A 75 -14.74 -6.92 31.40
CA ALA A 75 -13.61 -7.05 30.47
C ALA A 75 -13.26 -5.69 29.81
N THR A 76 -12.95 -4.67 30.62
CA THR A 76 -12.85 -3.22 30.30
C THR A 76 -11.77 -2.80 29.26
N GLN A 77 -11.55 -3.56 28.19
CA GLN A 77 -10.58 -3.22 27.13
C GLN A 77 -11.18 -3.20 25.71
N LEU A 78 -12.48 -3.47 25.58
CA LEU A 78 -13.17 -3.48 24.29
C LEU A 78 -13.78 -2.11 23.96
N ASN A 79 -13.58 -1.64 22.75
CA ASN A 79 -14.19 -0.42 22.22
C ASN A 79 -15.62 -0.72 21.76
N PRO A 80 -16.63 0.08 22.11
CA PRO A 80 -17.98 -0.17 21.65
C PRO A 80 -18.06 -0.05 20.12
N MET A 81 -18.56 -1.10 19.47
CA MET A 81 -18.84 -1.16 18.03
C MET A 81 -20.27 -1.60 17.78
N VAL A 82 -20.91 -1.12 16.71
CA VAL A 82 -22.29 -1.51 16.37
C VAL A 82 -22.25 -2.79 15.54
N VAL A 83 -23.04 -3.80 15.95
CA VAL A 83 -23.31 -5.00 15.15
C VAL A 83 -24.44 -4.68 14.18
N ASN A 84 -24.17 -4.70 12.88
CA ASN A 84 -25.19 -4.70 11.83
C ASN A 84 -25.57 -6.16 11.57
N GLN A 85 -26.62 -6.69 12.21
CA GLN A 85 -27.24 -7.93 11.73
C GLN A 85 -28.12 -7.61 10.53
N ALA A 86 -27.81 -8.18 9.35
CA ALA A 86 -28.54 -8.08 8.08
C ALA A 86 -29.87 -7.30 8.12
N GLY A 87 -29.80 -5.99 7.91
CA GLY A 87 -30.95 -5.09 7.99
C GLY A 87 -30.56 -3.63 8.24
N GLY A 88 -29.63 -3.11 7.42
CA GLY A 88 -29.20 -1.72 7.48
C GLY A 88 -30.39 -0.76 7.40
N GLN A 89 -30.37 0.27 8.26
CA GLN A 89 -31.42 1.27 8.56
C GLN A 89 -32.40 0.90 9.70
N ALA A 90 -32.52 -0.37 10.10
CA ALA A 90 -33.47 -0.75 11.16
C ALA A 90 -32.86 -0.84 12.58
N PHE A 91 -31.54 -0.93 12.76
CA PHE A 91 -31.00 -1.09 14.12
C PHE A 91 -30.98 0.21 14.94
N ALA A 92 -30.73 1.37 14.32
CA ALA A 92 -30.77 2.67 15.01
C ALA A 92 -32.20 3.09 15.41
N ALA A 93 -33.23 2.55 14.73
CA ALA A 93 -34.63 2.89 14.96
C ALA A 93 -35.49 1.75 15.58
N ALA A 94 -35.11 0.47 15.45
CA ALA A 94 -35.99 -0.67 15.77
C ALA A 94 -35.41 -1.75 16.71
N SER A 95 -34.15 -1.65 17.17
CA SER A 95 -33.62 -2.58 18.17
C SER A 95 -33.78 -1.99 19.59
N PRO A 96 -34.56 -2.62 20.49
CA PRO A 96 -34.63 -2.23 21.90
C PRO A 96 -33.25 -2.18 22.56
N VAL A 97 -32.32 -3.03 22.10
CA VAL A 97 -30.92 -3.07 22.56
C VAL A 97 -30.16 -1.84 22.10
N ALA A 98 -30.23 -1.44 20.82
CA ALA A 98 -29.53 -0.24 20.34
C ALA A 98 -30.08 1.06 20.95
N ARG A 99 -31.41 1.17 21.10
CA ARG A 99 -32.04 2.29 21.82
C ARG A 99 -31.67 2.31 23.30
N ALA A 100 -31.58 1.15 23.96
CA ALA A 100 -31.14 1.04 25.36
C ALA A 100 -29.64 1.33 25.55
N LEU A 101 -28.78 0.92 24.60
CA LEU A 101 -27.35 1.22 24.63
C LEU A 101 -27.08 2.72 24.38
N GLY A 102 -27.78 3.33 23.41
CA GLY A 102 -27.71 4.77 23.16
C GLY A 102 -28.32 5.62 24.28
N ALA A 103 -29.45 5.19 24.85
CA ALA A 103 -30.03 5.83 26.04
C ALA A 103 -29.16 5.67 27.29
N GLY A 104 -28.30 4.64 27.32
CA GLY A 104 -27.26 4.43 28.32
C GLY A 104 -25.92 5.09 27.96
N GLY A 105 -25.89 6.14 27.14
CA GLY A 105 -24.68 6.97 26.89
C GLY A 105 -23.52 6.28 26.16
N ILE A 106 -23.71 5.06 25.65
CA ILE A 106 -22.66 4.37 24.87
C ILE A 106 -22.48 5.07 23.54
N THR A 107 -21.26 5.52 23.27
CA THR A 107 -20.87 6.09 21.98
C THR A 107 -19.89 5.16 21.29
N THR A 108 -20.15 4.78 20.05
CA THR A 108 -19.32 3.87 19.27
C THR A 108 -18.06 4.55 18.73
N ALA A 109 -16.99 3.77 18.55
CA ALA A 109 -15.78 4.21 17.87
C ALA A 109 -15.99 4.55 16.41
N THR A 110 -15.31 5.57 15.92
CA THR A 110 -15.41 6.01 14.52
C THR A 110 -14.07 5.88 13.81
N ALA A 111 -14.09 5.50 12.53
CA ALA A 111 -12.93 5.69 11.66
C ALA A 111 -12.85 7.16 11.21
N ILE A 112 -11.65 7.64 10.91
CA ILE A 112 -11.43 8.95 10.30
C ILE A 112 -10.41 8.83 9.17
N TRP A 113 -10.60 9.64 8.13
CA TRP A 113 -9.59 9.84 7.10
C TRP A 113 -8.65 10.97 7.48
N GLU A 114 -7.38 10.81 7.21
CA GLU A 114 -6.38 11.84 7.43
C GLU A 114 -5.50 12.02 6.20
N TYR A 115 -5.17 13.27 5.92
CA TYR A 115 -4.23 13.65 4.87
C TYR A 115 -3.00 14.29 5.53
N PRO A 116 -1.92 13.53 5.76
CA PRO A 116 -0.73 14.04 6.43
C PRO A 116 -0.05 15.12 5.59
N ASP A 117 0.38 16.20 6.24
CA ASP A 117 1.04 17.34 5.59
C ASP A 117 2.55 17.31 5.83
N ASN A 118 3.28 18.21 5.17
CA ASN A 118 4.72 18.46 5.39
C ASN A 118 5.64 17.26 5.07
N ILE A 119 5.36 16.59 3.95
CA ILE A 119 6.26 15.59 3.37
C ILE A 119 7.33 16.34 2.59
N ASN A 120 8.59 16.19 2.97
CA ASN A 120 9.70 16.90 2.32
C ASN A 120 10.53 15.91 1.52
N ILE A 121 10.74 16.18 0.25
CA ILE A 121 11.44 15.31 -0.69
C ILE A 121 12.61 16.09 -1.26
N TYR A 122 13.79 15.50 -1.20
CA TYR A 122 15.02 16.06 -1.75
C TYR A 122 15.65 15.00 -2.64
N GLY A 123 16.28 15.41 -3.72
CA GLY A 123 17.00 14.46 -4.55
C GLY A 123 18.12 15.08 -5.37
N VAL A 124 19.00 14.18 -5.76
CA VAL A 124 20.14 14.45 -6.64
C VAL A 124 20.03 13.49 -7.81
N THR A 125 20.10 14.02 -9.03
CA THR A 125 20.09 13.23 -10.26
C THR A 125 21.41 13.40 -10.99
N LEU A 126 21.82 12.38 -11.71
CA LEU A 126 22.94 12.41 -12.64
C LEU A 126 22.50 11.73 -13.93
N SER A 127 22.80 12.32 -15.08
CA SER A 127 22.67 11.71 -16.40
C SER A 127 23.98 11.83 -17.14
N THR A 128 24.44 10.74 -17.76
CA THR A 128 25.74 10.66 -18.44
C THR A 128 25.73 9.59 -19.53
N ASN A 129 26.78 9.54 -20.34
CA ASN A 129 27.02 8.49 -21.33
C ASN A 129 28.28 7.69 -20.98
N ILE A 130 28.14 6.38 -20.76
CA ILE A 130 29.24 5.47 -20.41
C ILE A 130 29.31 4.34 -21.44
N ALA A 131 30.41 4.23 -22.18
CA ALA A 131 30.61 3.19 -23.20
C ALA A 131 29.43 3.07 -24.20
N GLY A 132 28.86 4.22 -24.58
CA GLY A 132 27.71 4.33 -25.48
C GLY A 132 26.37 3.86 -24.88
N TRP A 133 26.30 3.67 -23.56
CA TRP A 133 25.05 3.57 -22.80
C TRP A 133 24.69 4.95 -22.27
N SER A 134 23.44 5.36 -22.45
CA SER A 134 22.90 6.46 -21.66
C SER A 134 22.58 5.93 -20.27
N VAL A 135 23.11 6.56 -19.23
CA VAL A 135 22.96 6.14 -17.83
C VAL A 135 22.38 7.31 -17.04
N GLY A 136 21.30 7.05 -16.32
CA GLY A 136 20.74 7.96 -15.34
C GLY A 136 20.80 7.36 -13.94
N ALA A 137 21.00 8.20 -12.93
CA ALA A 137 20.94 7.81 -11.54
C ALA A 137 20.19 8.88 -10.75
N GLU A 138 19.42 8.46 -9.76
CA GLU A 138 18.74 9.35 -8.83
C GLU A 138 18.83 8.81 -7.42
N TYR A 139 19.30 9.65 -6.51
CA TYR A 139 19.16 9.44 -5.08
C TYR A 139 18.12 10.42 -4.53
N GLY A 140 17.09 9.90 -3.88
CA GLY A 140 16.02 10.66 -3.24
C GLY A 140 15.96 10.38 -1.74
N TYR A 141 15.72 11.43 -0.95
CA TYR A 141 15.41 11.38 0.46
C TYR A 141 14.04 12.00 0.73
N THR A 142 13.12 11.22 1.27
CA THR A 142 11.80 11.68 1.72
C THR A 142 11.75 11.66 3.24
N ASN A 143 11.62 12.84 3.83
CA ASN A 143 11.35 13.03 5.26
C ASN A 143 9.83 13.07 5.50
N ASN A 144 9.39 12.46 6.61
CA ASN A 144 7.97 12.38 6.99
C ASN A 144 7.09 11.64 5.98
N GLN A 145 7.56 10.56 5.34
CA GLN A 145 6.71 9.70 4.52
C GLN A 145 5.66 9.03 5.43
N PRO A 146 4.35 9.29 5.25
CA PRO A 146 3.33 8.58 6.02
C PRO A 146 3.19 7.14 5.54
N VAL A 147 3.12 6.21 6.49
CA VAL A 147 3.01 4.76 6.25
C VAL A 147 1.90 4.19 7.10
N GLN A 148 0.91 3.61 6.43
CA GLN A 148 -0.29 3.06 7.04
C GLN A 148 0.06 1.84 7.91
N ILE A 149 -0.37 1.85 9.17
CA ILE A 149 -0.35 0.65 10.02
C ILE A 149 -1.31 -0.36 9.40
N ASN A 150 -0.95 -1.65 9.45
CA ASN A 150 -1.76 -2.70 8.85
C ASN A 150 -3.24 -2.58 9.26
N GLY A 151 -4.13 -2.56 8.27
CA GLY A 151 -5.55 -2.31 8.51
C GLY A 151 -6.23 -3.37 9.38
N VAL A 152 -5.79 -4.64 9.29
CA VAL A 152 -6.34 -5.73 10.13
C VAL A 152 -5.88 -5.57 11.57
N ASP A 153 -4.63 -5.18 11.80
CA ASP A 153 -4.12 -4.88 13.15
C ASP A 153 -4.77 -3.66 13.78
N MET A 154 -4.99 -2.63 12.96
CA MET A 154 -5.74 -1.45 13.38
C MET A 154 -7.15 -1.83 13.81
N LEU A 155 -7.84 -2.63 13.00
CA LEU A 155 -9.17 -3.12 13.33
C LEU A 155 -9.15 -3.93 14.64
N ASN A 156 -8.21 -4.86 14.81
CA ASN A 156 -8.11 -5.68 16.03
C ASN A 156 -7.81 -4.88 17.29
N GLY A 157 -6.90 -3.92 17.19
CA GLY A 157 -6.64 -2.98 18.27
C GLY A 157 -7.91 -2.22 18.61
N LEU A 158 -8.66 -1.77 17.61
CA LEU A 158 -9.90 -1.03 17.81
C LEU A 158 -11.02 -1.87 18.39
N ILE A 159 -11.30 -3.09 17.91
CA ILE A 159 -12.41 -3.89 18.45
C ILE A 159 -12.03 -4.44 19.82
N GLY A 160 -10.85 -5.07 19.89
CA GLY A 160 -10.44 -5.96 20.95
C GLY A 160 -9.45 -5.37 21.95
N GLY A 161 -8.85 -4.22 21.63
CA GLY A 161 -7.71 -3.72 22.41
C GLY A 161 -6.52 -4.68 22.36
N VAL A 162 -6.36 -5.49 21.31
CA VAL A 162 -5.42 -6.63 21.23
C VAL A 162 -4.54 -6.57 19.98
N GLY A 163 -3.54 -7.45 19.91
CA GLY A 163 -2.55 -7.46 18.83
C GLY A 163 -1.58 -6.27 18.90
N PRO A 164 -0.80 -6.02 17.83
CA PRO A 164 0.22 -4.97 17.82
C PRO A 164 -0.31 -3.57 18.15
N VAL A 165 -1.52 -3.22 17.69
CA VAL A 165 -2.15 -1.91 17.94
C VAL A 165 -2.90 -1.87 19.28
N GLY A 166 -3.03 -3.00 19.97
CA GLY A 166 -3.85 -3.13 21.17
C GLY A 166 -3.47 -2.16 22.29
N GLN A 167 -2.17 -1.97 22.57
CA GLN A 167 -1.73 -1.02 23.59
C GLN A 167 -2.11 0.43 23.23
N LYS A 168 -1.89 0.83 21.98
CA LYS A 168 -2.24 2.16 21.46
C LYS A 168 -3.76 2.40 21.56
N ALA A 169 -4.55 1.39 21.23
CA ALA A 169 -6.01 1.45 21.34
C ALA A 169 -6.49 1.55 22.79
N ARG A 170 -5.98 0.70 23.70
CA ARG A 170 -6.33 0.76 25.14
C ARG A 170 -5.95 2.09 25.78
N ALA A 171 -4.80 2.66 25.41
CA ALA A 171 -4.39 3.98 25.88
C ALA A 171 -5.38 5.08 25.44
N ALA A 172 -5.83 5.04 24.18
CA ALA A 172 -6.89 5.93 23.70
C ALA A 172 -8.21 5.71 24.45
N PHE A 173 -8.59 4.45 24.75
CA PHE A 173 -9.82 4.18 25.50
C PHE A 173 -9.81 4.77 26.91
N THR A 174 -8.67 4.70 27.60
CA THR A 174 -8.47 5.36 28.90
C THR A 174 -8.55 6.87 28.81
N GLY A 175 -8.18 7.45 27.66
CA GLY A 175 -8.34 8.87 27.37
C GLY A 175 -9.80 9.34 27.24
N GLY A 176 -10.75 8.41 27.11
CA GLY A 176 -12.19 8.70 27.01
C GLY A 176 -12.68 8.84 25.56
N LEU A 177 -13.88 9.39 25.40
CA LEU A 177 -14.53 9.57 24.09
C LEU A 177 -13.68 10.45 23.16
N ASN A 178 -13.62 10.09 21.88
CA ASN A 178 -12.91 10.81 20.82
C ASN A 178 -11.38 10.87 20.98
N SER A 179 -10.79 10.00 21.79
CA SER A 179 -9.33 9.87 21.85
C SER A 179 -8.81 9.16 20.62
N LYS A 180 -7.74 9.70 20.02
CA LYS A 180 -7.22 9.23 18.74
C LYS A 180 -6.41 7.94 18.88
N VAL A 181 -6.74 6.95 18.06
CA VAL A 181 -5.89 5.81 17.74
C VAL A 181 -5.20 6.10 16.41
N GLN A 182 -3.94 6.52 16.49
CA GLN A 182 -3.14 6.91 15.34
C GLN A 182 -2.93 5.75 14.36
N GLY A 183 -3.37 5.96 13.12
CA GLY A 183 -3.48 4.97 12.05
C GLY A 183 -2.25 4.77 11.17
N TYR A 184 -1.35 5.73 11.16
CA TYR A 184 -0.11 5.72 10.38
C TYR A 184 1.04 6.25 11.22
N ASP A 185 2.26 5.85 10.89
CA ASP A 185 3.47 6.48 11.43
C ASP A 185 4.30 7.10 10.30
N LEU A 186 5.23 7.98 10.66
CA LEU A 186 6.10 8.66 9.71
C LEU A 186 7.42 7.90 9.57
N PHE A 187 7.93 7.85 8.34
CA PHE A 187 9.19 7.21 7.99
C PHE A 187 10.09 8.18 7.23
N ASN A 188 11.39 8.00 7.40
CA ASN A 188 12.39 8.57 6.52
C ASN A 188 12.72 7.52 5.46
N LYS A 189 12.50 7.85 4.19
CA LYS A 189 12.74 6.97 3.04
C LYS A 189 13.94 7.49 2.25
N ASN A 190 14.95 6.66 2.10
CA ASN A 190 16.03 6.84 1.13
C ASN A 190 15.73 5.94 -0.06
N GLN A 191 15.91 6.45 -1.28
CA GLN A 191 15.69 5.71 -2.50
C GLN A 191 16.85 5.97 -3.46
N LEU A 192 17.38 4.92 -4.06
CA LEU A 192 18.38 5.00 -5.11
C LEU A 192 17.84 4.25 -6.33
N ALA A 193 17.87 4.88 -7.48
CA ALA A 193 17.54 4.27 -8.76
C ALA A 193 18.66 4.55 -9.76
N VAL A 194 19.02 3.54 -10.54
CA VAL A 194 19.94 3.67 -11.67
C VAL A 194 19.26 3.04 -12.87
N ASN A 195 19.15 3.80 -13.95
CA ASN A 195 18.60 3.34 -15.21
C ASN A 195 19.63 3.47 -16.34
N THR A 196 19.49 2.62 -17.34
CA THR A 196 20.36 2.62 -18.51
C THR A 196 19.56 2.39 -19.78
N VAL A 197 20.00 2.99 -20.87
CA VAL A 197 19.42 2.84 -22.20
C VAL A 197 20.54 2.61 -23.21
N LYS A 198 20.36 1.61 -24.07
CA LYS A 198 21.26 1.29 -25.17
C LYS A 198 20.49 1.09 -26.45
N ILE A 199 20.86 1.83 -27.48
CA ILE A 199 20.49 1.51 -28.85
C ILE A 199 21.41 0.36 -29.29
N LEU A 200 20.80 -0.76 -29.65
CA LEU A 200 21.46 -1.93 -30.17
C LEU A 200 21.60 -1.80 -31.70
N PRO A 201 22.74 -2.21 -32.26
CA PRO A 201 22.90 -2.25 -33.71
C PRO A 201 21.95 -3.30 -34.34
N SER A 202 21.90 -3.33 -35.67
CA SER A 202 21.09 -4.30 -36.41
C SER A 202 21.43 -5.73 -35.99
N MET A 203 20.40 -6.48 -35.58
CA MET A 203 20.53 -7.86 -35.10
C MET A 203 19.23 -8.62 -35.37
N LEU A 204 19.31 -9.95 -35.54
CA LEU A 204 18.13 -10.81 -35.73
C LEU A 204 17.18 -10.34 -36.86
N GLY A 205 17.73 -9.71 -37.91
CA GLY A 205 16.96 -9.14 -39.02
C GLY A 205 16.30 -7.79 -38.73
N ALA A 206 16.40 -7.26 -37.51
CA ALA A 206 15.91 -5.94 -37.15
C ALA A 206 16.88 -4.85 -37.61
N SER A 207 16.37 -3.68 -37.96
CA SER A 207 17.21 -2.53 -38.34
C SER A 207 17.96 -1.95 -37.12
N GLN A 208 17.31 -1.95 -35.96
CA GLN A 208 17.87 -1.50 -34.69
C GLN A 208 17.13 -2.17 -33.52
N GLY A 209 17.74 -2.13 -32.35
CA GLY A 209 17.08 -2.48 -31.10
C GLY A 209 17.19 -1.39 -30.04
N LEU A 210 16.33 -1.47 -29.03
CA LEU A 210 16.42 -0.66 -27.83
C LEU A 210 16.42 -1.58 -26.63
N PHE A 211 17.39 -1.39 -25.75
CA PHE A 211 17.44 -2.06 -24.47
C PHE A 211 17.45 -1.03 -23.33
N THR A 212 16.64 -1.27 -22.33
CA THR A 212 16.54 -0.46 -21.13
C THR A 212 16.62 -1.35 -19.90
N ALA A 213 17.38 -0.92 -18.90
CA ALA A 213 17.44 -1.57 -17.61
C ALA A 213 17.33 -0.55 -16.49
N GLU A 214 16.74 -0.96 -15.37
CA GLU A 214 16.67 -0.18 -14.14
C GLU A 214 16.92 -1.10 -12.95
N ILE A 215 17.74 -0.65 -12.01
CA ILE A 215 17.82 -1.22 -10.66
C ILE A 215 17.49 -0.12 -9.66
N ALA A 216 16.64 -0.43 -8.70
CA ALA A 216 16.24 0.54 -7.70
C ALA A 216 16.03 -0.14 -6.34
N GLY A 217 16.33 0.61 -5.28
CA GLY A 217 16.20 0.15 -3.91
C GLY A 217 15.83 1.27 -2.96
N GLN A 218 15.20 0.89 -1.86
CA GLN A 218 14.76 1.77 -0.79
C GLN A 218 15.30 1.31 0.56
N LEU A 219 15.63 2.27 1.40
CA LEU A 219 15.94 2.10 2.82
C LEU A 219 15.03 3.03 3.63
N SER A 220 14.16 2.44 4.44
CA SER A 220 13.16 3.15 5.23
C SER A 220 13.37 2.95 6.73
N THR A 221 13.33 4.04 7.50
CA THR A 221 13.40 4.00 8.97
C THR A 221 12.23 4.76 9.58
N ASN A 222 11.57 4.14 10.55
CA ASN A 222 10.49 4.77 11.29
C ASN A 222 11.02 5.89 12.19
N THR A 223 10.31 7.01 12.33
CA THR A 223 10.78 8.19 13.07
C THR A 223 10.53 8.14 14.59
N ASN A 224 9.77 7.17 15.09
CA ASN A 224 9.33 7.08 16.48
C ASN A 224 9.65 5.74 17.16
N ASP A 225 10.41 4.86 16.50
CA ASP A 225 10.83 3.51 16.93
C ASP A 225 9.69 2.61 17.46
N GLN A 226 8.43 2.97 17.21
CA GLN A 226 7.26 2.20 17.65
C GLN A 226 7.15 0.87 16.89
N ALA A 227 7.63 0.85 15.64
CA ALA A 227 7.73 -0.36 14.83
C ALA A 227 8.48 -1.50 15.56
N VAL A 228 9.58 -1.16 16.25
CA VAL A 228 10.44 -2.13 16.94
C VAL A 228 9.98 -2.34 18.38
N SER A 229 9.73 -1.26 19.11
CA SER A 229 9.37 -1.33 20.53
C SER A 229 7.98 -1.91 20.79
N GLN A 230 7.00 -1.64 19.91
CA GLN A 230 5.61 -2.11 20.03
C GLN A 230 5.25 -3.18 19.00
N GLN A 231 6.21 -3.64 18.20
CA GLN A 231 5.99 -4.65 17.14
C GLN A 231 4.88 -4.26 16.15
N ILE A 232 4.73 -2.95 15.89
CA ILE A 232 3.72 -2.43 14.96
C ILE A 232 4.07 -2.85 13.53
N ARG A 233 3.08 -3.38 12.83
CA ARG A 233 3.21 -3.86 11.45
C ARG A 233 2.56 -2.87 10.49
N TYR A 234 3.20 -2.62 9.35
CA TYR A 234 2.75 -1.61 8.38
C TYR A 234 2.46 -2.25 7.02
N GLY A 235 1.53 -1.65 6.29
CA GLY A 235 1.12 -2.12 4.96
C GLY A 235 0.41 -3.48 5.02
N ARG A 236 0.61 -4.29 3.98
CA ARG A 236 -0.08 -5.54 3.68
C ARG A 236 -1.57 -5.39 3.41
N ALA A 237 -2.01 -5.85 2.24
CA ALA A 237 -3.41 -5.79 1.86
C ALA A 237 -4.30 -6.58 2.84
N PHE A 238 -5.48 -6.05 3.16
CA PHE A 238 -6.41 -6.66 4.12
C PHE A 238 -6.93 -8.03 3.67
N ILE A 239 -6.89 -8.33 2.36
CA ILE A 239 -7.32 -9.61 1.77
C ILE A 239 -6.56 -10.81 2.34
N TYR A 240 -5.36 -10.59 2.89
CA TYR A 240 -4.58 -11.64 3.53
C TYR A 240 -5.04 -11.93 4.96
N GLY A 241 -5.89 -11.10 5.56
CA GLY A 241 -6.45 -11.35 6.88
C GLY A 241 -5.44 -11.19 8.04
N PHE A 242 -5.68 -11.95 9.11
CA PHE A 242 -5.00 -11.81 10.39
C PHE A 242 -3.59 -12.38 10.33
N ALA A 243 -2.59 -11.61 10.76
CA ALA A 243 -1.30 -12.20 11.12
C ALA A 243 -1.27 -12.61 12.58
N GLU A 244 -0.56 -13.71 12.82
CA GLU A 244 -0.36 -14.26 14.15
C GLU A 244 0.26 -13.21 15.08
N SER A 245 -0.37 -13.04 16.24
CA SER A 245 0.14 -12.23 17.34
C SER A 245 -0.35 -12.83 18.65
N SER A 246 0.48 -12.72 19.70
CA SER A 246 0.20 -13.32 21.00
C SER A 246 -1.09 -12.74 21.61
N GLY A 247 -1.94 -13.63 22.12
CA GLY A 247 -3.18 -13.24 22.79
C GLY A 247 -4.27 -12.66 21.88
N LEU A 248 -4.11 -12.69 20.55
CA LEU A 248 -5.12 -12.17 19.62
C LEU A 248 -6.45 -12.92 19.71
N SER A 249 -6.43 -14.26 19.68
CA SER A 249 -7.66 -15.07 19.77
C SER A 249 -8.33 -14.96 21.14
N SER A 250 -7.57 -15.12 22.22
CA SER A 250 -8.06 -14.96 23.60
C SER A 250 -8.62 -13.55 23.83
N GLY A 251 -7.96 -12.53 23.28
CA GLY A 251 -8.36 -11.14 23.40
C GLY A 251 -9.63 -10.78 22.62
N LEU A 252 -9.90 -11.48 21.53
CA LEU A 252 -11.16 -11.39 20.78
C LEU A 252 -12.25 -12.34 21.32
N GLY A 253 -11.98 -13.09 22.40
CA GLY A 253 -12.92 -14.05 22.96
C GLY A 253 -13.20 -15.26 22.05
N LEU A 254 -12.27 -15.57 21.14
CA LEU A 254 -12.39 -16.64 20.16
C LEU A 254 -11.72 -17.94 20.68
N PRO A 255 -12.33 -19.12 20.44
CA PRO A 255 -11.73 -20.38 20.84
C PRO A 255 -10.51 -20.73 19.97
N GLY A 256 -9.42 -21.20 20.56
CA GLY A 256 -8.25 -21.70 19.83
C GLY A 256 -7.33 -20.62 19.25
N SER A 257 -6.42 -20.99 18.35
CA SER A 257 -5.58 -20.04 17.60
C SER A 257 -6.32 -19.61 16.34
N LEU A 258 -6.28 -18.32 15.96
CA LEU A 258 -6.79 -17.82 14.66
C LEU A 258 -6.05 -18.40 13.45
N CYS A 259 -4.94 -19.09 13.70
CA CYS A 259 -4.13 -19.77 12.72
C CYS A 259 -4.16 -21.30 12.88
N GLY A 260 -5.08 -21.80 13.70
CA GLY A 260 -5.33 -23.22 13.90
C GLY A 260 -6.43 -23.78 13.01
N SER A 261 -6.49 -25.11 12.91
CA SER A 261 -7.51 -25.82 12.10
C SER A 261 -8.95 -25.66 12.60
N THR A 262 -9.14 -25.27 13.86
CA THR A 262 -10.46 -25.11 14.50
C THR A 262 -11.10 -23.74 14.30
N THR A 263 -10.40 -22.77 13.68
CA THR A 263 -10.87 -21.39 13.48
C THR A 263 -10.74 -20.92 12.03
N SER A 264 -10.64 -21.85 11.08
CA SER A 264 -10.46 -21.58 9.65
C SER A 264 -11.53 -20.66 9.03
N GLY A 265 -12.70 -20.50 9.68
CA GLY A 265 -13.71 -19.52 9.29
C GLY A 265 -13.31 -18.05 9.54
N TYR A 266 -12.37 -17.78 10.45
CA TYR A 266 -11.91 -16.42 10.77
C TYR A 266 -10.68 -16.00 9.97
N ASN A 267 -9.77 -16.94 9.70
CA ASN A 267 -8.60 -16.71 8.84
C ASN A 267 -8.53 -17.79 7.75
N PRO A 268 -9.37 -17.71 6.71
CA PRO A 268 -9.47 -18.74 5.69
C PRO A 268 -8.20 -18.83 4.83
N ASN A 269 -7.40 -17.76 4.80
CA ASN A 269 -6.15 -17.71 4.08
C ASN A 269 -4.97 -18.05 5.02
N SER A 270 -4.37 -19.22 4.83
CA SER A 270 -3.20 -19.66 5.60
C SER A 270 -1.97 -18.75 5.45
N MET A 271 -1.92 -17.94 4.38
CA MET A 271 -0.88 -16.93 4.20
C MET A 271 -1.03 -15.76 5.16
N GLY A 272 -2.25 -15.45 5.60
CA GLY A 272 -2.51 -14.41 6.60
C GLY A 272 -1.72 -14.61 7.87
N CYS A 273 -1.64 -15.87 8.30
CA CYS A 273 -1.04 -16.31 9.55
C CYS A 273 0.45 -16.08 9.70
N LYS A 274 1.15 -15.74 8.63
CA LYS A 274 2.59 -15.50 8.68
C LYS A 274 2.87 -14.04 9.02
N ASN A 275 3.94 -13.83 9.79
CA ASN A 275 4.51 -12.50 10.06
C ASN A 275 5.40 -12.03 8.91
N ASP A 276 4.84 -12.05 7.70
CA ASP A 276 5.48 -11.63 6.44
C ASP A 276 4.47 -10.79 5.62
N GLY A 277 4.93 -10.12 4.56
CA GLY A 277 4.10 -9.24 3.74
C GLY A 277 3.98 -7.81 4.26
N PHE A 278 4.67 -7.48 5.34
CA PHE A 278 4.69 -6.15 5.95
C PHE A 278 5.91 -5.36 5.54
N VAL A 279 5.81 -4.03 5.62
CA VAL A 279 6.91 -3.12 5.29
C VAL A 279 8.21 -3.53 5.97
N THR A 280 9.28 -3.63 5.19
CA THR A 280 10.63 -3.94 5.65
C THR A 280 11.52 -2.71 5.60
N LYS A 281 12.62 -2.73 6.37
CA LYS A 281 13.62 -1.66 6.38
C LYS A 281 14.24 -1.45 4.99
N THR A 282 14.50 -2.52 4.24
CA THR A 282 15.03 -2.46 2.89
C THR A 282 14.11 -3.16 1.91
N ALA A 283 14.01 -2.64 0.69
CA ALA A 283 13.35 -3.30 -0.43
C ALA A 283 14.01 -2.91 -1.75
N TRP A 284 14.13 -3.82 -2.71
CA TRP A 284 14.76 -3.51 -4.00
C TRP A 284 14.30 -4.45 -5.11
N GLY A 285 14.51 -4.02 -6.35
CA GLY A 285 14.17 -4.78 -7.54
C GLY A 285 14.83 -4.20 -8.79
N TYR A 286 14.58 -4.87 -9.91
CA TYR A 286 15.05 -4.43 -11.22
C TYR A 286 13.97 -4.60 -12.30
N ARG A 287 14.08 -3.79 -13.35
CA ARG A 287 13.23 -3.86 -14.55
C ARG A 287 14.11 -3.88 -15.78
N LEU A 288 13.73 -4.64 -16.78
CA LEU A 288 14.39 -4.77 -18.07
C LEU A 288 13.36 -4.64 -19.17
N LYS A 289 13.70 -3.99 -20.27
CA LYS A 289 12.90 -3.95 -21.48
C LYS A 289 13.80 -4.05 -22.71
N GLY A 290 13.44 -4.92 -23.64
CA GLY A 290 14.04 -5.00 -24.96
C GLY A 290 12.99 -4.81 -26.03
N SER A 291 13.33 -4.13 -27.12
CA SER A 291 12.52 -4.08 -28.34
C SER A 291 13.40 -4.07 -29.58
N LEU A 292 12.86 -4.55 -30.70
CA LEU A 292 13.53 -4.62 -31.98
C LEU A 292 12.61 -4.02 -33.04
N ASP A 293 13.16 -3.20 -33.94
CA ASP A 293 12.38 -2.56 -35.01
C ASP A 293 12.60 -3.30 -36.33
N TYR A 294 11.51 -3.73 -36.96
CA TYR A 294 11.47 -4.36 -38.28
C TYR A 294 10.67 -3.49 -39.25
N PRO A 295 11.29 -2.47 -39.89
CA PRO A 295 10.66 -1.70 -40.93
C PRO A 295 10.40 -2.56 -42.16
N GLY A 296 9.21 -2.42 -42.77
CA GLY A 296 8.87 -3.17 -43.97
C GLY A 296 8.76 -4.67 -43.75
N ALA A 297 8.34 -5.10 -42.55
CA ALA A 297 8.34 -6.50 -42.17
C ALA A 297 7.48 -7.33 -43.14
N PHE A 298 8.00 -8.48 -43.57
CA PHE A 298 7.34 -9.38 -44.54
C PHE A 298 6.95 -8.71 -45.86
N ASP A 299 7.77 -7.78 -46.35
CA ASP A 299 7.52 -6.99 -47.58
C ASP A 299 6.21 -6.17 -47.53
N THR A 300 5.76 -5.82 -46.31
CA THR A 300 4.59 -4.97 -46.10
C THR A 300 5.00 -3.52 -45.85
N SER A 301 4.02 -2.60 -45.74
CA SER A 301 4.29 -1.23 -45.26
C SER A 301 4.24 -1.09 -43.73
N PHE A 302 4.17 -2.21 -43.00
CA PHE A 302 4.19 -2.19 -41.55
C PHE A 302 5.62 -2.13 -41.03
N THR A 303 5.82 -1.30 -40.01
CA THR A 303 6.94 -1.43 -39.09
C THR A 303 6.45 -2.24 -37.90
N LEU A 304 7.07 -3.39 -37.65
CA LEU A 304 6.77 -4.23 -36.49
C LEU A 304 7.82 -4.02 -35.40
N THR A 305 7.37 -3.76 -34.19
CA THR A 305 8.22 -3.59 -33.00
C THR A 305 7.80 -4.59 -31.92
N PRO A 306 8.27 -5.85 -31.97
CA PRO A 306 8.16 -6.76 -30.84
C PRO A 306 8.94 -6.23 -29.64
N SER A 307 8.43 -6.49 -28.44
CA SER A 307 9.05 -6.10 -27.19
C SER A 307 8.84 -7.13 -26.07
N LEU A 308 9.81 -7.17 -25.17
CA LEU A 308 9.81 -7.99 -23.97
C LEU A 308 10.11 -7.10 -22.77
N PHE A 309 9.28 -7.18 -21.74
CA PHE A 309 9.45 -6.50 -20.47
C PHE A 309 9.56 -7.54 -19.35
N TRP A 310 10.50 -7.32 -18.44
CA TRP A 310 10.70 -8.17 -17.28
C TRP A 310 10.90 -7.30 -16.04
N ALA A 311 10.12 -7.52 -15.00
CA ALA A 311 10.34 -6.90 -13.70
C ALA A 311 10.44 -7.97 -12.62
N HIS A 312 11.35 -7.75 -11.68
CA HIS A 312 11.49 -8.58 -10.50
C HIS A 312 11.83 -7.73 -9.26
N ASP A 313 10.92 -7.76 -8.30
CA ASP A 313 11.13 -7.20 -6.96
C ASP A 313 11.76 -8.28 -6.08
N VAL A 314 13.07 -8.20 -5.90
CA VAL A 314 13.86 -9.31 -5.38
C VAL A 314 13.63 -9.54 -3.89
N ASN A 315 13.58 -8.46 -3.11
CA ASN A 315 13.40 -8.59 -1.67
C ASN A 315 12.74 -7.35 -1.06
N GLY A 316 12.06 -7.59 0.07
CA GLY A 316 11.45 -6.57 0.91
C GLY A 316 10.10 -6.05 0.41
N TYR A 317 9.41 -5.34 1.30
CA TYR A 317 8.16 -4.64 1.02
C TYR A 317 8.39 -3.17 1.32
N SER A 318 8.29 -2.32 0.31
CA SER A 318 8.55 -0.89 0.51
C SER A 318 7.39 -0.17 1.21
N VAL A 319 7.69 0.96 1.84
CA VAL A 319 6.70 1.80 2.57
C VAL A 319 5.58 2.33 1.68
N ASP A 320 5.82 2.40 0.36
CA ASP A 320 4.93 2.91 -0.68
C ASP A 320 4.42 1.80 -1.62
N SER A 321 4.69 0.53 -1.31
CA SER A 321 4.32 -0.65 -2.12
C SER A 321 4.90 -0.66 -3.55
N GLN A 322 5.91 0.16 -3.84
CA GLN A 322 6.66 0.11 -5.08
C GLN A 322 7.39 -1.24 -5.27
N PHE A 323 7.88 -1.86 -4.20
CA PHE A 323 8.52 -3.17 -4.21
C PHE A 323 7.73 -4.14 -3.34
N ILE A 324 7.39 -5.31 -3.90
CA ILE A 324 6.76 -6.43 -3.20
C ILE A 324 7.64 -7.65 -3.38
N LYS A 325 8.16 -8.22 -2.30
CA LYS A 325 9.07 -9.36 -2.33
C LYS A 325 8.59 -10.49 -3.25
N ASP A 326 9.51 -10.99 -4.06
CA ASP A 326 9.32 -12.07 -5.04
C ASP A 326 8.32 -11.75 -6.17
N ARG A 327 7.86 -10.49 -6.32
CA ARG A 327 6.95 -10.09 -7.40
C ARG A 327 7.67 -10.10 -8.73
N MET A 328 7.08 -10.80 -9.69
CA MET A 328 7.62 -10.94 -11.03
C MET A 328 6.55 -10.57 -12.05
N VAL A 329 6.93 -9.79 -13.05
CA VAL A 329 6.03 -9.41 -14.16
C VAL A 329 6.74 -9.65 -15.48
N LEU A 330 6.11 -10.39 -16.37
CA LEU A 330 6.56 -10.61 -17.73
C LEU A 330 5.57 -9.96 -18.69
N GLY A 331 6.02 -9.00 -19.48
CA GLY A 331 5.24 -8.38 -20.54
C GLY A 331 5.76 -8.79 -21.91
N VAL A 332 4.89 -9.27 -22.78
CA VAL A 332 5.19 -9.49 -24.20
C VAL A 332 4.32 -8.55 -24.99
N GLY A 333 4.92 -7.78 -25.90
CA GLY A 333 4.19 -6.80 -26.71
C GLY A 333 4.60 -6.84 -28.16
N LEU A 334 3.68 -6.48 -29.04
CA LEU A 334 3.91 -6.23 -30.45
C LEU A 334 3.20 -4.95 -30.84
N ARG A 335 3.97 -3.98 -31.34
CA ARG A 335 3.43 -2.79 -31.98
C ARG A 335 3.55 -2.94 -33.51
N ALA A 336 2.50 -2.58 -34.23
CA ALA A 336 2.49 -2.54 -35.68
C ALA A 336 2.09 -1.12 -36.13
N ASP A 337 3.04 -0.38 -36.69
CA ASP A 337 2.81 0.95 -37.25
C ASP A 337 2.68 0.87 -38.78
N TYR A 338 1.57 1.37 -39.31
CA TYR A 338 1.35 1.52 -40.75
C TYR A 338 1.54 2.98 -41.16
N GLN A 339 2.66 3.26 -41.83
CA GLN A 339 2.96 4.57 -42.42
C GLN A 339 2.78 5.78 -41.47
N LYS A 340 2.96 5.58 -40.15
CA LYS A 340 2.71 6.59 -39.10
C LYS A 340 1.27 7.15 -39.04
N LYS A 341 0.33 6.51 -39.75
CA LYS A 341 -1.10 6.89 -39.80
C LYS A 341 -1.95 6.07 -38.85
N PHE A 342 -1.65 4.78 -38.76
CA PHE A 342 -2.31 3.83 -37.87
C PHE A 342 -1.27 3.07 -37.07
N ALA A 343 -1.56 2.83 -35.80
CA ALA A 343 -0.79 1.90 -35.01
C ALA A 343 -1.68 0.98 -34.20
N ILE A 344 -1.32 -0.29 -34.18
CA ILE A 344 -1.94 -1.33 -33.37
C ILE A 344 -0.91 -1.75 -32.32
N ASP A 345 -1.27 -1.68 -31.05
CA ASP A 345 -0.46 -2.17 -29.95
C ASP A 345 -1.16 -3.38 -29.33
N ILE A 346 -0.49 -4.52 -29.34
CA ILE A 346 -0.95 -5.76 -28.74
C ILE A 346 -0.01 -6.09 -27.59
N GLY A 347 -0.57 -6.45 -26.43
CA GLY A 347 0.20 -6.76 -25.24
C GLY A 347 -0.41 -7.89 -24.44
N TYR A 348 0.44 -8.70 -23.83
CA TYR A 348 0.09 -9.69 -22.82
C TYR A 348 0.99 -9.49 -21.61
N THR A 349 0.40 -9.38 -20.41
CA THR A 349 1.12 -9.24 -19.15
C THR A 349 0.81 -10.42 -18.24
N MET A 350 1.87 -11.07 -17.77
CA MET A 350 1.84 -12.18 -16.84
C MET A 350 2.36 -11.75 -15.47
N PHE A 351 1.62 -12.08 -14.41
CA PHE A 351 2.05 -11.88 -13.03
C PHE A 351 2.48 -13.22 -12.42
N GLY A 352 3.70 -13.27 -11.88
CA GLY A 352 4.25 -14.49 -11.29
C GLY A 352 3.58 -14.87 -9.97
N ASN A 353 3.38 -16.18 -9.77
CA ASN A 353 2.70 -16.73 -8.59
C ASN A 353 3.60 -16.92 -7.34
N LYS A 354 4.87 -16.48 -7.42
CA LYS A 354 5.83 -16.64 -6.32
C LYS A 354 5.63 -15.61 -5.20
N ALA A 355 5.11 -14.43 -5.54
CA ALA A 355 4.87 -13.36 -4.57
C ALA A 355 3.63 -13.64 -3.73
N ASN A 356 3.88 -14.09 -2.51
CA ASN A 356 2.86 -14.45 -1.52
C ASN A 356 1.88 -13.32 -1.16
N TYR A 357 2.31 -12.06 -1.25
CA TYR A 357 1.55 -10.89 -0.80
C TYR A 357 1.33 -9.85 -1.89
N ASP A 358 1.36 -10.27 -3.17
CA ASP A 358 1.02 -9.41 -4.30
C ASP A 358 -0.49 -9.53 -4.63
N PRO A 359 -1.30 -8.48 -4.46
CA PRO A 359 -2.71 -8.51 -4.84
C PRO A 359 -2.96 -8.76 -6.33
N PHE A 360 -1.95 -8.56 -7.18
CA PHE A 360 -1.99 -8.80 -8.62
C PHE A 360 -1.48 -10.18 -9.03
N ALA A 361 -1.00 -11.02 -8.10
CA ALA A 361 -0.66 -12.40 -8.42
C ALA A 361 -1.86 -13.10 -9.10
N ASP A 362 -1.58 -13.86 -10.16
CA ASP A 362 -2.58 -14.58 -10.97
C ASP A 362 -3.64 -13.67 -11.65
N ARG A 363 -3.31 -12.39 -11.91
CA ARG A 363 -4.18 -11.44 -12.62
C ARG A 363 -3.66 -11.08 -14.01
N ASP A 364 -3.30 -12.09 -14.78
CA ASP A 364 -2.85 -11.93 -16.15
C ASP A 364 -3.89 -11.21 -17.01
N TYR A 365 -3.44 -10.40 -17.96
CA TYR A 365 -4.35 -9.71 -18.88
C TYR A 365 -3.76 -9.53 -20.27
N PHE A 366 -4.67 -9.41 -21.24
CA PHE A 366 -4.39 -9.07 -22.62
C PHE A 366 -4.93 -7.67 -22.92
N SER A 367 -4.19 -6.90 -23.73
CA SER A 367 -4.55 -5.55 -24.12
C SER A 367 -4.38 -5.35 -25.63
N VAL A 368 -5.32 -4.64 -26.24
CA VAL A 368 -5.23 -4.17 -27.63
C VAL A 368 -5.59 -2.69 -27.65
N ALA A 369 -4.75 -1.89 -28.29
CA ALA A 369 -5.02 -0.49 -28.56
C ALA A 369 -4.86 -0.19 -30.05
N LEU A 370 -5.74 0.66 -30.57
CA LEU A 370 -5.68 1.19 -31.93
C LEU A 370 -5.57 2.71 -31.84
N SER A 371 -4.60 3.27 -32.54
CA SER A 371 -4.43 4.72 -32.66
C SER A 371 -4.40 5.13 -34.13
N SER A 372 -4.93 6.31 -34.41
CA SER A 372 -4.90 6.92 -35.73
C SER A 372 -4.60 8.41 -35.62
N THR A 373 -3.77 8.91 -36.51
CA THR A 373 -3.42 10.33 -36.62
C THR A 373 -3.92 10.83 -37.98
N PHE A 374 -4.69 11.92 -37.96
CA PHE A 374 -5.31 12.54 -39.14
C PHE A 374 -4.70 13.90 -39.46
#